data_AF-A0A2S8FA72-F1
#
_entry.id   AF-A0A2S8FA72-F1
#
_cell.length_a   1.000
_cell.length_b   1.000
_cell.length_c   1.000
_cell.angle_alpha   90.00
_cell.angle_beta   90.00
_cell.angle_gamma   90.00
#
_symmetry.space_group_name_H-M   'P 1'
#
loop_
_entity.id
_entity.type
_entity.pdbx_description
1 polymer ?
#
loop_
_entity_poly.entity_id
_entity_poly.type
_entity_poly.pdbx_seq_one_letter_code
_entity_poly.pdbx_strand_id
1 'polypeptide(L)'
;MRARLTISLLAIVAAFVCCAGLQAQIAVANNKFLLTDNQFNSWLMNGSGRNEAPEKFLESQLNLKIDSITTVIELTEEQQERLQLAGSGDIARYIRDVEVLRHELVGQSYDQNKIMEPYQKIQPLALRRQNGLFEEDSLLSKVMHTALSTEEYEKYEGHLAERWNRRYQATVKTQIATLQTSIPMTADQREALGKLLDIPPKRSQARQSYLQMYVFYQLSQISEEDLKKVFDEAQVEALTRFGSQYARLEATLKNQGILP
;
A
#
# COMPACT_ATOMS: atom_id res chain seq x y z
N MET A 1 -72.16 6.64 16.00
CA MET A 1 -72.71 6.72 17.37
C MET A 1 -71.98 5.70 18.23
N ARG A 2 -71.44 6.13 19.39
CA ARG A 2 -70.75 5.34 20.45
C ARG A 2 -69.37 4.79 20.06
N ALA A 3 -68.22 5.26 20.55
CA ALA A 3 -67.76 5.75 21.86
C ALA A 3 -67.60 4.67 22.95
N ARG A 4 -66.34 4.57 23.43
CA ARG A 4 -65.84 4.07 24.73
C ARG A 4 -65.63 2.55 24.88
N LEU A 5 -64.36 2.13 24.84
CA LEU A 5 -63.78 1.33 25.91
C LEU A 5 -62.28 1.67 26.05
N THR A 6 -62.02 2.51 27.03
CA THR A 6 -60.74 2.96 27.53
C THR A 6 -60.29 2.03 28.67
N ILE A 7 -58.97 1.91 28.85
CA ILE A 7 -58.27 1.58 30.12
C ILE A 7 -58.35 0.10 30.54
N SER A 8 -57.31 -0.67 30.24
CA SER A 8 -56.72 -1.71 31.13
C SER A 8 -55.53 -2.44 30.48
N LEU A 9 -54.53 -1.72 29.98
CA LEU A 9 -53.27 -2.37 29.55
C LEU A 9 -52.03 -1.49 29.78
N LEU A 10 -52.05 -0.67 30.85
CA LEU A 10 -50.91 0.15 31.25
C LEU A 10 -50.25 -0.29 32.56
N ALA A 11 -50.65 -1.45 33.12
CA ALA A 11 -50.17 -1.93 34.43
C ALA A 11 -49.47 -3.30 34.39
N ILE A 12 -49.35 -3.96 33.23
CA ILE A 12 -48.67 -5.27 33.08
C ILE A 12 -47.33 -5.15 32.32
N VAL A 13 -46.98 -3.97 31.78
CA VAL A 13 -45.64 -3.73 31.21
C VAL A 13 -44.65 -3.20 32.26
N ALA A 14 -45.13 -2.72 33.41
CA ALA A 14 -44.28 -2.17 34.48
C ALA A 14 -43.63 -3.23 35.40
N ALA A 15 -44.01 -4.51 35.29
CA ALA A 15 -43.46 -5.59 36.13
C ALA A 15 -42.42 -6.47 35.42
N PHE A 16 -42.18 -6.27 34.11
CA PHE A 16 -41.10 -6.94 33.37
C PHE A 16 -39.89 -6.04 33.06
N VAL A 17 -39.95 -4.76 33.46
CA VAL A 17 -38.86 -3.79 33.28
C VAL A 17 -37.97 -3.68 34.53
N CYS A 18 -38.33 -4.32 35.66
CA CYS A 18 -37.59 -4.17 36.92
C CYS A 18 -36.55 -5.26 37.24
N CYS A 19 -36.35 -6.28 36.39
CA CYS A 19 -35.38 -7.36 36.66
C CYS A 19 -34.41 -7.70 35.51
N ALA A 20 -34.30 -6.87 34.47
CA ALA A 20 -33.25 -7.00 33.45
C ALA A 20 -32.16 -5.90 33.57
N GLY A 21 -32.20 -5.14 34.66
CA GLY A 21 -31.22 -4.11 35.02
C GLY A 21 -30.13 -4.59 35.97
N LEU A 22 -29.99 -5.90 36.23
CA LEU A 22 -28.71 -6.43 36.69
C LEU A 22 -27.78 -6.39 35.49
N GLN A 23 -27.15 -5.24 35.30
CA GLN A 23 -25.86 -5.13 34.65
C GLN A 23 -24.96 -6.15 35.33
N ALA A 24 -24.85 -7.33 34.72
CA ALA A 24 -23.65 -8.11 34.81
C ALA A 24 -22.55 -7.17 34.31
N GLN A 25 -21.94 -6.45 35.26
CA GLN A 25 -20.53 -6.10 35.19
C GLN A 25 -19.83 -7.44 35.01
N ILE A 26 -19.80 -7.92 33.77
CA ILE A 26 -18.76 -8.83 33.33
C ILE A 26 -17.53 -8.03 33.66
N ALA A 27 -16.86 -8.40 34.75
CA ALA A 27 -15.52 -7.95 35.02
C ALA A 27 -14.75 -8.34 33.77
N VAL A 28 -14.62 -7.39 32.85
CA VAL A 28 -13.76 -7.54 31.68
C VAL A 28 -12.41 -7.67 32.33
N ALA A 29 -11.97 -8.92 32.53
CA ALA A 29 -10.65 -9.22 33.02
C ALA A 29 -9.73 -8.43 32.08
N ASN A 30 -9.14 -7.36 32.61
CA ASN A 30 -8.27 -6.44 31.89
C ASN A 30 -7.04 -7.25 31.50
N ASN A 31 -7.16 -8.02 30.42
CA ASN A 31 -6.12 -8.87 29.93
C ASN A 31 -5.11 -7.94 29.26
N LYS A 32 -4.09 -7.57 30.03
CA LYS A 32 -2.99 -6.74 29.55
C LYS A 32 -2.29 -7.48 28.42
N PHE A 33 -2.09 -6.78 27.31
CA PHE A 33 -1.38 -7.30 26.17
C PHE A 33 0.12 -7.16 26.39
N LEU A 34 0.83 -8.28 26.52
CA LEU A 34 2.29 -8.29 26.55
C LEU A 34 2.83 -8.29 25.12
N LEU A 35 3.54 -7.23 24.72
CA LEU A 35 4.17 -7.19 23.41
C LEU A 35 5.43 -8.07 23.41
N THR A 36 5.33 -9.23 22.78
CA THR A 36 6.46 -10.16 22.62
C THR A 36 7.31 -9.79 21.40
N ASP A 37 8.53 -10.32 21.35
CA ASP A 37 9.44 -10.13 20.22
C ASP A 37 8.82 -10.60 18.89
N ASN A 38 8.19 -11.78 18.91
CA ASN A 38 7.50 -12.34 17.75
C ASN A 38 6.38 -11.43 17.24
N GLN A 39 5.63 -10.82 18.16
CA GLN A 39 4.54 -9.92 17.81
C GLN A 39 5.05 -8.60 17.24
N PHE A 40 6.13 -8.05 17.79
CA PHE A 40 6.82 -6.89 17.24
C PHE A 40 7.33 -7.17 15.82
N ASN A 41 8.02 -8.30 15.61
CA ASN A 41 8.51 -8.70 14.29
C ASN A 41 7.35 -8.93 13.31
N SER A 42 6.26 -9.53 13.76
CA SER A 42 5.05 -9.72 12.93
C SER A 42 4.48 -8.39 12.46
N TRP A 43 4.36 -7.39 13.35
CA TRP A 43 3.90 -6.05 13.00
C TRP A 43 4.87 -5.34 12.04
N LEU A 44 6.18 -5.39 12.31
CA LEU A 44 7.22 -4.80 11.44
C LEU A 44 7.22 -5.43 10.03
N MET A 45 6.99 -6.73 9.97
CA MET A 45 7.04 -7.52 8.74
C MET A 45 5.69 -7.58 8.00
N ASN A 46 4.65 -6.91 8.52
CA ASN A 46 3.28 -6.95 8.01
C ASN A 46 2.72 -8.39 7.91
N GLY A 47 3.00 -9.23 8.91
CA GLY A 47 2.44 -10.57 9.01
C GLY A 47 2.95 -11.58 7.98
N SER A 48 4.09 -11.32 7.31
CA SER A 48 4.65 -12.21 6.28
C SER A 48 5.10 -13.59 6.78
N GLY A 49 4.86 -13.93 8.06
CA GLY A 49 5.02 -15.27 8.63
C GLY A 49 6.44 -15.82 8.61
N ARG A 50 7.43 -15.03 8.19
CA ARG A 50 8.83 -15.46 8.17
C ARG A 50 9.39 -15.26 9.57
N ASN A 51 9.74 -16.37 10.22
CA ASN A 51 10.58 -16.40 11.43
C ASN A 51 12.05 -16.05 11.13
N GLU A 52 12.32 -15.49 9.96
CA GLU A 52 13.65 -15.08 9.55
C GLU A 52 13.98 -13.70 10.14
N ALA A 53 15.22 -13.53 10.60
CA ALA A 53 15.70 -12.24 11.10
C ALA A 53 15.54 -11.17 9.99
N PRO A 54 15.00 -9.97 10.30
CA PRO A 54 14.81 -8.90 9.32
C PRO A 54 16.06 -8.56 8.51
N GLU A 55 17.24 -8.69 9.13
CA GLU A 55 18.55 -8.47 8.49
C GLU A 55 18.80 -9.40 7.30
N LYS A 56 18.67 -10.72 7.47
CA LYS A 56 18.88 -11.70 6.39
C LYS A 56 17.94 -11.50 5.20
N PHE A 57 16.69 -11.12 5.50
CA PHE A 57 15.74 -10.77 4.46
C PHE A 57 16.21 -9.54 3.67
N LEU A 58 16.72 -8.51 4.35
CA LEU A 58 17.24 -7.29 3.71
C LEU A 58 18.54 -7.53 2.95
N GLU A 59 19.43 -8.37 3.45
CA GLU A 59 20.64 -8.81 2.72
C GLU A 59 20.27 -9.52 1.42
N SER A 60 19.26 -10.40 1.47
CA SER A 60 18.73 -11.06 0.27
C SER A 60 18.16 -10.04 -0.73
N GLN A 61 17.46 -9.00 -0.25
CA GLN A 61 16.96 -7.92 -1.10
C GLN A 61 18.10 -7.10 -1.72
N LEU A 62 19.18 -6.85 -0.96
CA LEU A 62 20.37 -6.14 -1.45
C LEU A 62 21.04 -6.93 -2.57
N ASN A 63 21.25 -8.23 -2.36
CA ASN A 63 21.86 -9.10 -3.36
C ASN A 63 21.01 -9.12 -4.65
N LEU A 64 19.69 -9.29 -4.53
CA LEU A 64 18.78 -9.22 -5.68
C LEU A 64 18.83 -7.85 -6.40
N LYS A 65 18.99 -6.75 -5.66
CA LYS A 65 19.13 -5.41 -6.24
C LYS A 65 20.44 -5.30 -7.02
N ILE A 66 21.56 -5.76 -6.47
CA ILE A 66 22.86 -5.75 -7.14
C ILE A 66 22.83 -6.66 -8.37
N ASP A 67 22.31 -7.89 -8.25
CA ASP A 67 22.11 -8.79 -9.38
C ASP A 67 21.28 -8.13 -10.49
N SER A 68 20.21 -7.41 -10.14
CA SER A 68 19.40 -6.68 -11.12
C SER A 68 20.19 -5.59 -11.85
N ILE A 69 21.15 -4.96 -11.19
CA ILE A 69 22.06 -3.99 -11.83
C ILE A 69 23.00 -4.75 -12.79
N THR A 70 23.60 -5.84 -12.33
CA THR A 70 24.51 -6.69 -13.12
C THR A 70 23.87 -7.25 -14.39
N THR A 71 22.55 -7.49 -14.38
CA THR A 71 21.85 -7.93 -15.60
C THR A 71 21.76 -6.87 -16.70
N VAL A 72 21.96 -5.59 -16.38
CA VAL A 72 21.85 -4.46 -17.31
C VAL A 72 23.23 -3.90 -17.67
N ILE A 73 24.14 -3.86 -16.70
CA ILE A 73 25.51 -3.35 -16.82
C ILE A 73 26.50 -4.36 -16.23
N GLU A 74 27.66 -4.52 -16.85
CA GLU A 74 28.72 -5.37 -16.31
C GLU A 74 29.46 -4.60 -15.20
N LEU A 75 29.21 -4.96 -13.95
CA LEU A 75 29.89 -4.34 -12.81
C LEU A 75 31.31 -4.90 -12.67
N THR A 76 32.28 -4.02 -12.41
CA THR A 76 33.60 -4.45 -11.92
C THR A 76 33.50 -4.94 -10.47
N GLU A 77 34.49 -5.74 -10.03
CA GLU A 77 34.56 -6.18 -8.63
C GLU A 77 34.55 -4.99 -7.65
N GLU A 78 35.31 -3.94 -7.96
CA GLU A 78 35.35 -2.72 -7.14
C GLU A 78 33.98 -2.01 -7.07
N GLN A 79 33.26 -1.91 -8.20
CA GLN A 79 31.92 -1.32 -8.23
C GLN A 79 30.95 -2.15 -7.39
N GLN A 80 30.98 -3.47 -7.54
CA GLN A 80 30.13 -4.40 -6.79
C GLN A 80 30.40 -4.31 -5.28
N GLU A 81 31.67 -4.28 -4.85
CA GLU A 81 32.04 -4.11 -3.44
C GLU A 81 31.56 -2.77 -2.86
N ARG A 82 31.72 -1.67 -3.61
CA ARG A 82 31.24 -0.34 -3.18
C ARG A 82 29.72 -0.31 -3.02
N LEU A 83 28.98 -0.91 -3.95
CA LEU A 83 27.52 -1.02 -3.87
C LEU A 83 27.10 -1.92 -2.69
N GLN A 84 27.74 -3.08 -2.51
CA GLN A 84 27.48 -3.96 -1.39
C GLN A 84 27.70 -3.26 -0.04
N LEU A 85 28.83 -2.55 0.10
CA LEU A 85 29.14 -1.81 1.33
C LEU A 85 28.11 -0.70 1.61
N ALA A 86 27.72 0.04 0.58
CA ALA A 86 26.70 1.09 0.69
C ALA A 86 25.35 0.52 1.15
N GLY A 87 24.90 -0.57 0.51
CA GLY A 87 23.66 -1.26 0.87
C GLY A 87 23.70 -1.86 2.27
N SER A 88 24.80 -2.48 2.68
CA SER A 88 25.00 -2.96 4.05
C SER A 88 24.94 -1.82 5.07
N GLY A 89 25.43 -0.62 4.72
CA GLY A 89 25.27 0.59 5.52
C GLY A 89 23.79 1.01 5.67
N ASP A 90 22.99 0.91 4.61
CA ASP A 90 21.54 1.14 4.68
C ASP A 90 20.84 0.14 5.62
N ILE A 91 21.18 -1.15 5.51
CA ILE A 91 20.67 -2.21 6.38
C ILE A 91 21.02 -1.91 7.84
N ALA A 92 22.29 -1.65 8.14
CA ALA A 92 22.75 -1.39 9.51
C ALA A 92 22.08 -0.17 10.15
N ARG A 93 21.78 0.88 9.37
CA ARG A 93 21.02 2.04 9.85
C ARG A 93 19.57 1.67 10.17
N TYR A 94 18.91 0.94 9.27
CA TYR A 94 17.55 0.49 9.49
C TYR A 94 17.42 -0.44 10.70
N ILE A 95 18.32 -1.43 10.84
CA ILE A 95 18.32 -2.37 11.97
C ILE A 95 18.56 -1.63 13.29
N ARG A 96 19.44 -0.62 13.32
CA ARG A 96 19.62 0.22 14.50
C ARG A 96 18.31 0.92 14.91
N ASP A 97 17.59 1.50 13.95
CA ASP A 97 16.30 2.16 14.22
C ASP A 97 15.26 1.15 14.76
N VAL A 98 15.26 -0.08 14.21
CA VAL A 98 14.41 -1.18 14.67
C VAL A 98 14.76 -1.60 16.10
N GLU A 99 16.04 -1.77 16.42
CA GLU A 99 16.46 -2.21 17.76
C GLU A 99 16.21 -1.15 18.84
N VAL A 100 16.34 0.15 18.52
CA VAL A 100 15.92 1.23 19.42
C VAL A 100 14.45 1.08 19.77
N LEU A 101 13.59 0.88 18.77
CA LEU A 101 12.15 0.74 18.99
C LEU A 101 11.80 -0.61 19.66
N ARG A 102 12.55 -1.67 19.38
CA ARG A 102 12.40 -2.98 20.03
C ARG A 102 12.67 -2.87 21.52
N HIS A 103 13.78 -2.25 21.91
CA HIS A 103 14.12 -2.01 23.31
C HIS A 103 13.09 -1.13 24.03
N GLU A 104 12.49 -0.18 23.32
CA GLU A 104 11.42 0.64 23.88
C GLU A 104 10.15 -0.20 24.14
N LEU A 105 9.70 -1.00 23.16
CA LEU A 105 8.34 -1.53 23.18
C LEU A 105 8.20 -2.97 23.67
N VAL A 106 9.19 -3.85 23.40
CA VAL A 106 9.10 -5.29 23.70
C VAL A 106 9.24 -5.55 25.19
N GLY A 107 8.41 -6.46 25.71
CA GLY A 107 8.35 -6.79 27.14
C GLY A 107 7.47 -5.84 27.96
N GLN A 108 6.99 -4.74 27.36
CA GLN A 108 5.98 -3.89 27.99
C GLN A 108 4.58 -4.50 27.89
N SER A 109 3.77 -4.25 28.92
CA SER A 109 2.36 -4.62 28.96
C SER A 109 1.46 -3.42 28.70
N TYR A 110 0.58 -3.54 27.72
CA TYR A 110 -0.32 -2.48 27.29
C TYR A 110 -1.77 -2.82 27.64
N ASP A 111 -2.55 -1.82 28.05
CA ASP A 111 -4.00 -1.98 28.15
C ASP A 111 -4.60 -2.15 26.75
N GLN A 112 -5.73 -2.84 26.64
CA GLN A 112 -6.38 -3.08 25.33
C GLN A 112 -6.68 -1.78 24.57
N ASN A 113 -7.03 -0.71 25.29
CA ASN A 113 -7.30 0.61 24.70
C ASN A 113 -6.03 1.34 24.21
N LYS A 114 -4.84 0.87 24.57
CA LYS A 114 -3.54 1.50 24.24
C LYS A 114 -2.68 0.68 23.29
N ILE A 115 -3.12 -0.51 22.87
CA ILE A 115 -2.38 -1.38 21.95
C ILE A 115 -2.07 -0.69 20.60
N MET A 116 -2.85 0.32 20.22
CA MET A 116 -2.63 1.08 18.99
C MET A 116 -1.40 1.99 19.05
N GLU A 117 -0.97 2.43 20.24
CA GLU A 117 0.20 3.30 20.41
C GLU A 117 1.50 2.64 19.93
N PRO A 118 1.90 1.43 20.39
CA PRO A 118 3.11 0.78 19.89
C PRO A 118 3.00 0.44 18.40
N TYR A 119 1.82 0.05 17.92
CA TYR A 119 1.59 -0.23 16.50
C TYR A 119 1.85 1.01 15.62
N GLN A 120 1.33 2.18 16.03
CA GLN A 120 1.56 3.45 15.33
C GLN A 120 3.05 3.84 15.29
N LYS A 121 3.82 3.54 16.35
CA LYS A 121 5.27 3.79 16.36
C LYS A 121 6.06 2.87 15.42
N ILE A 122 5.62 1.63 15.26
CA ILE A 122 6.27 0.63 14.38
C ILE A 122 5.97 0.91 12.90
N GLN A 123 4.80 1.46 12.61
CA GLN A 123 4.28 1.61 11.25
C GLN A 123 5.23 2.40 10.31
N PRO A 124 5.89 3.50 10.70
CA PRO A 124 6.85 4.20 9.85
C PRO A 124 8.03 3.34 9.39
N LEU A 125 8.59 2.50 10.26
CA LEU A 125 9.68 1.57 9.89
C LEU A 125 9.18 0.48 8.95
N ALA A 126 7.99 -0.07 9.22
CA ALA A 126 7.35 -1.05 8.33
C ALA A 126 7.09 -0.46 6.93
N LEU A 127 6.64 0.81 6.86
CA LEU A 127 6.45 1.53 5.60
C LEU A 127 7.77 1.80 4.89
N ARG A 128 8.81 2.26 5.60
CA ARG A 128 10.15 2.48 5.02
C ARG A 128 10.69 1.21 4.39
N ARG A 129 10.58 0.07 5.06
CA ARG A 129 10.96 -1.24 4.51
C ARG A 129 10.12 -1.60 3.27
N GLN A 130 8.81 -1.42 3.35
CA GLN A 130 7.89 -1.75 2.26
C GLN A 130 8.13 -0.90 1.01
N ASN A 131 8.48 0.38 1.17
CA ASN A 131 8.74 1.30 0.07
C ASN A 131 10.10 1.06 -0.61
N GLY A 132 10.92 0.14 -0.08
CA GLY A 132 12.26 -0.17 -0.58
C GLY A 132 13.33 0.59 0.23
N LEU A 133 14.24 -0.16 0.85
CA LEU A 133 15.31 0.42 1.67
C LEU A 133 16.43 1.06 0.82
N PHE A 134 16.52 0.67 -0.46
CA PHE A 134 17.63 0.97 -1.36
C PHE A 134 17.26 1.93 -2.49
N GLU A 135 16.30 2.83 -2.24
CA GLU A 135 15.75 3.77 -3.23
C GLU A 135 16.47 5.15 -3.18
N GLU A 136 15.88 6.19 -3.78
CA GLU A 136 16.48 7.51 -4.08
C GLU A 136 17.25 8.17 -2.91
N ASP A 137 16.78 8.02 -1.66
CA ASP A 137 17.42 8.63 -0.49
C ASP A 137 18.47 7.74 0.20
N SER A 138 18.61 6.48 -0.22
CA SER A 138 19.50 5.49 0.36
C SER A 138 20.98 5.80 0.11
N LEU A 139 21.86 5.24 0.93
CA LEU A 139 23.31 5.33 0.68
C LEU A 139 23.67 4.58 -0.61
N LEU A 140 23.03 3.43 -0.88
CA LEU A 140 23.22 2.70 -2.13
C LEU A 140 22.95 3.59 -3.34
N SER A 141 21.80 4.25 -3.41
CA SER A 141 21.43 5.12 -4.54
C SER A 141 22.42 6.28 -4.71
N LYS A 142 22.88 6.89 -3.61
CA LYS A 142 23.89 7.95 -3.66
C LYS A 142 25.25 7.44 -4.15
N VAL A 143 25.65 6.26 -3.70
CA VAL A 143 26.91 5.64 -4.12
C VAL A 143 26.85 5.21 -5.59
N MET A 144 25.70 4.74 -6.09
CA MET A 144 25.54 4.38 -7.51
C MET A 144 25.98 5.50 -8.46
N HIS A 145 25.65 6.76 -8.16
CA HIS A 145 26.07 7.91 -8.97
C HIS A 145 27.59 8.13 -9.06
N THR A 146 28.35 7.56 -8.12
CA THR A 146 29.82 7.73 -8.03
C THR A 146 30.59 6.42 -8.21
N ALA A 147 29.91 5.28 -8.14
CA ALA A 147 30.47 3.97 -8.40
C ALA A 147 30.34 3.63 -9.89
N LEU A 148 29.23 4.00 -10.51
CA LEU A 148 28.99 3.80 -11.93
C LEU A 148 29.51 5.01 -12.72
N SER A 149 29.95 4.76 -13.95
CA SER A 149 30.11 5.82 -14.94
C SER A 149 28.74 6.43 -15.28
N THR A 150 28.75 7.65 -15.82
CA THR A 150 27.52 8.32 -16.27
C THR A 150 26.75 7.47 -17.27
N GLU A 151 27.44 6.83 -18.23
CA GLU A 151 26.82 5.98 -19.26
C GLU A 151 26.15 4.73 -18.65
N GLU A 152 26.83 4.04 -17.73
CA GLU A 152 26.27 2.89 -17.03
C GLU A 152 25.04 3.27 -16.20
N TYR A 153 25.12 4.38 -15.48
CA TYR A 153 24.01 4.89 -14.68
C TYR A 153 22.79 5.24 -15.54
N GLU A 154 23.00 5.97 -16.64
CA GLU A 154 21.93 6.32 -17.58
C GLU A 154 21.32 5.08 -18.23
N LYS A 155 22.13 4.08 -18.59
CA LYS A 155 21.65 2.80 -19.13
C LYS A 155 20.78 2.06 -18.11
N TYR A 156 21.20 2.00 -16.85
CA TYR A 156 20.42 1.38 -15.79
C TYR A 156 19.09 2.11 -15.54
N GLU A 157 19.12 3.44 -15.42
CA GLU A 157 17.91 4.26 -15.24
C GLU A 157 16.94 4.13 -16.43
N GLY A 158 17.46 4.13 -17.65
CA GLY A 158 16.67 3.88 -18.86
C GLY A 158 15.98 2.52 -18.82
N HIS A 159 16.69 1.47 -18.39
CA HIS A 159 16.11 0.14 -18.21
C HIS A 159 15.00 0.12 -17.14
N LEU A 160 15.19 0.80 -16.01
CA LEU A 160 14.17 0.93 -14.97
C LEU A 160 12.93 1.68 -15.47
N ALA A 161 13.12 2.77 -16.21
CA ALA A 161 12.04 3.55 -16.81
C ALA A 161 11.24 2.70 -17.83
N GLU A 162 11.93 1.95 -18.69
CA GLU A 162 11.28 1.06 -19.65
C GLU A 162 10.46 -0.04 -18.96
N ARG A 163 11.04 -0.69 -17.94
CA ARG A 163 10.35 -1.71 -17.15
C ARG A 163 9.11 -1.14 -16.45
N TRP A 164 9.22 0.06 -15.88
CA TRP A 164 8.09 0.76 -15.27
C TRP A 164 6.98 1.02 -16.29
N ASN A 165 7.32 1.60 -17.44
CA ASN A 165 6.36 1.90 -18.49
C ASN A 165 5.65 0.63 -18.99
N ARG A 166 6.38 -0.46 -19.22
CA ARG A 166 5.79 -1.76 -19.60
C ARG A 166 4.84 -2.30 -18.54
N ARG A 167 5.22 -2.23 -17.26
CA ARG A 167 4.36 -2.67 -16.15
C ARG A 167 3.09 -1.83 -16.06
N TYR A 168 3.21 -0.52 -16.19
CA TYR A 168 2.09 0.40 -16.18
C TYR A 168 1.11 0.10 -17.32
N GLN A 169 1.62 0.00 -18.54
CA GLN A 169 0.86 -0.37 -19.74
C GLN A 169 0.12 -1.70 -19.60
N ALA A 170 0.78 -2.73 -19.06
CA ALA A 170 0.15 -4.01 -18.78
C ALA A 170 -0.98 -3.88 -17.73
N THR A 171 -0.80 -3.00 -16.74
CA THR A 171 -1.81 -2.72 -15.72
C THR A 171 -3.04 -2.04 -16.34
N VAL A 172 -2.84 -1.01 -17.17
CA VAL A 172 -3.92 -0.34 -17.92
C VAL A 172 -4.71 -1.36 -18.74
N LYS A 173 -4.02 -2.20 -19.54
CA LYS A 173 -4.67 -3.24 -20.36
C LYS A 173 -5.50 -4.23 -19.51
N THR A 174 -4.97 -4.64 -18.35
CA THR A 174 -5.68 -5.54 -17.43
C THR A 174 -6.92 -4.88 -16.83
N GLN A 175 -6.85 -3.59 -16.47
CA GLN A 175 -8.01 -2.87 -15.94
C GLN A 175 -9.07 -2.64 -17.02
N ILE A 176 -8.69 -2.35 -18.26
CA ILE A 176 -9.63 -2.26 -19.39
C ILE A 176 -10.34 -3.60 -19.61
N ALA A 177 -9.61 -4.72 -19.57
CA ALA A 177 -10.20 -6.05 -19.66
C ALA A 177 -11.17 -6.32 -18.49
N THR A 178 -10.89 -5.81 -17.30
CA THR A 178 -11.78 -5.91 -16.14
C THR A 178 -13.07 -5.11 -16.36
N LEU A 179 -12.97 -3.85 -16.82
CA LEU A 179 -14.15 -3.02 -17.15
C LEU A 179 -15.03 -3.66 -18.21
N GLN A 180 -14.41 -4.27 -19.23
CA GLN A 180 -15.11 -4.93 -20.33
C GLN A 180 -16.08 -6.03 -19.87
N THR A 181 -15.85 -6.64 -18.71
CA THR A 181 -16.76 -7.66 -18.15
C THR A 181 -18.14 -7.10 -17.79
N SER A 182 -18.24 -5.79 -17.58
CA SER A 182 -19.46 -5.08 -17.18
C SER A 182 -19.93 -4.04 -18.20
N ILE A 183 -19.02 -3.51 -19.01
CA ILE A 183 -19.27 -2.50 -20.03
C ILE A 183 -18.74 -3.07 -21.35
N PRO A 184 -19.58 -3.66 -22.22
CA PRO A 184 -19.14 -4.19 -23.50
C PRO A 184 -18.43 -3.10 -24.31
N MET A 185 -17.25 -3.41 -24.88
CA MET A 185 -16.44 -2.47 -25.66
C MET A 185 -15.95 -3.13 -26.96
N THR A 186 -15.88 -2.35 -28.04
CA THR A 186 -15.20 -2.76 -29.29
C THR A 186 -13.68 -2.75 -29.13
N ALA A 187 -12.94 -3.27 -30.10
CA ALA A 187 -11.48 -3.20 -30.09
C ALA A 187 -10.97 -1.75 -30.10
N ASP A 188 -11.54 -0.91 -30.97
CA ASP A 188 -11.15 0.49 -31.12
C ASP A 188 -11.43 1.29 -29.84
N GLN A 189 -12.55 1.02 -29.18
CA GLN A 189 -12.90 1.64 -27.89
C GLN A 189 -11.89 1.29 -26.78
N ARG A 190 -11.43 0.04 -26.72
CA ARG A 190 -10.40 -0.38 -25.75
C ARG A 190 -9.08 0.30 -26.02
N GLU A 191 -8.68 0.41 -27.28
CA GLU A 191 -7.44 1.10 -27.64
C GLU A 191 -7.52 2.60 -27.31
N ALA A 192 -8.61 3.25 -27.65
CA ALA A 192 -8.82 4.67 -27.38
C ALA A 192 -8.85 4.96 -25.87
N LEU A 193 -9.52 4.14 -25.07
CA LEU A 193 -9.47 4.27 -23.59
C LEU A 193 -8.07 4.03 -23.04
N GLY A 194 -7.33 3.08 -23.60
CA GLY A 194 -5.92 2.86 -23.26
C GLY A 194 -5.08 4.12 -23.44
N LYS A 195 -5.28 4.85 -24.54
CA LYS A 195 -4.59 6.12 -24.80
C LYS A 195 -4.99 7.22 -23.81
N LEU A 196 -6.27 7.31 -23.45
CA LEU A 196 -6.74 8.27 -22.44
C LEU A 196 -6.16 7.99 -21.04
N LEU A 197 -5.86 6.72 -20.75
CA LEU A 197 -5.24 6.28 -19.50
C LEU A 197 -3.71 6.23 -19.57
N ASP A 198 -3.07 6.60 -20.68
CA ASP A 198 -1.62 6.47 -20.85
C ASP A 198 -0.81 7.64 -20.25
N ILE A 199 -1.11 7.97 -19.00
CA ILE A 199 -0.39 8.99 -18.23
C ILE A 199 0.33 8.24 -17.10
N PRO A 200 1.60 7.85 -17.25
CA PRO A 200 2.28 7.05 -16.23
C PRO A 200 2.36 7.82 -14.89
N PRO A 201 2.13 7.16 -13.75
CA PRO A 201 2.32 7.79 -12.45
C PRO A 201 3.81 8.00 -12.16
N LYS A 202 4.10 8.73 -11.07
CA LYS A 202 5.46 8.79 -10.53
C LYS A 202 5.96 7.37 -10.29
N ARG A 203 7.20 7.10 -10.70
CA ARG A 203 7.88 5.82 -10.44
C ARG A 203 7.85 5.55 -8.93
N SER A 204 7.23 4.44 -8.54
CA SER A 204 7.05 4.06 -7.14
C SER A 204 7.10 2.54 -6.99
N GLN A 205 7.65 2.08 -5.87
CA GLN A 205 7.60 0.67 -5.45
C GLN A 205 6.25 0.31 -4.81
N ALA A 206 5.25 1.20 -4.88
CA ALA A 206 3.92 0.93 -4.38
C ALA A 206 3.42 -0.44 -4.89
N ARG A 207 2.67 -1.11 -4.00
CA ARG A 207 2.08 -2.41 -4.30
C ARG A 207 1.29 -2.34 -5.60
N GLN A 208 1.29 -3.43 -6.35
CA GLN A 208 0.55 -3.54 -7.62
C GLN A 208 -0.92 -3.11 -7.49
N SER A 209 -1.54 -3.37 -6.34
CA SER A 209 -2.92 -2.92 -6.04
C SER A 209 -3.10 -1.41 -6.13
N TYR A 210 -2.11 -0.62 -5.71
CA TYR A 210 -2.19 0.84 -5.80
C TYR A 210 -2.01 1.35 -7.22
N LEU A 211 -1.21 0.65 -8.04
CA LEU A 211 -1.12 0.96 -9.47
C LEU A 211 -2.45 0.69 -10.18
N GLN A 212 -3.17 -0.36 -9.80
CA GLN A 212 -4.53 -0.64 -10.30
C GLN A 212 -5.50 0.45 -9.87
N MET A 213 -5.46 0.86 -8.59
CA MET A 213 -6.27 1.98 -8.08
C MET A 213 -5.99 3.29 -8.82
N TYR A 214 -4.72 3.55 -9.16
CA TYR A 214 -4.33 4.73 -9.91
C TYR A 214 -4.97 4.77 -11.31
N VAL A 215 -5.02 3.65 -12.03
CA VAL A 215 -5.69 3.58 -13.35
C VAL A 215 -7.17 3.94 -13.24
N PHE A 216 -7.87 3.49 -12.20
CA PHE A 216 -9.27 3.86 -11.98
C PHE A 216 -9.46 5.29 -11.47
N TYR A 217 -8.50 5.80 -10.69
CA TYR A 217 -8.46 7.22 -10.36
C TYR A 217 -8.32 8.08 -11.62
N GLN A 218 -7.45 7.71 -12.57
CA GLN A 218 -7.34 8.43 -13.84
C GLN A 218 -8.63 8.39 -14.65
N LEU A 219 -9.30 7.23 -14.69
CA LEU A 219 -10.62 7.13 -15.32
C LEU A 219 -11.60 8.17 -14.74
N SER A 220 -11.53 8.44 -13.43
CA SER A 220 -12.36 9.47 -12.78
C SER A 220 -11.96 10.90 -13.14
N GLN A 221 -10.78 11.11 -13.73
CA GLN A 221 -10.29 12.41 -14.17
C GLN A 221 -10.56 12.67 -15.66
N ILE A 222 -10.97 11.66 -16.43
CA ILE A 222 -11.32 11.83 -17.85
C ILE A 222 -12.62 12.62 -17.94
N SER A 223 -12.62 13.68 -18.75
CA SER A 223 -13.82 14.48 -18.98
C SER A 223 -14.90 13.68 -19.69
N GLU A 224 -16.17 13.97 -19.42
CA GLU A 224 -17.29 13.34 -20.13
C GLU A 224 -17.23 13.62 -21.65
N GLU A 225 -16.72 14.79 -22.04
CA GLU A 225 -16.52 15.19 -23.43
C GLU A 225 -15.49 14.28 -24.14
N ASP A 226 -14.40 13.90 -23.46
CA ASP A 226 -13.41 12.99 -24.02
C ASP A 226 -13.93 11.56 -24.11
N LEU A 227 -14.72 11.11 -23.13
CA LEU A 227 -15.38 9.80 -23.21
C LEU A 227 -16.38 9.74 -24.36
N LYS A 228 -17.18 10.79 -24.58
CA LYS A 228 -18.17 10.87 -25.68
C LYS A 228 -17.56 10.83 -27.09
N LYS A 229 -16.26 11.12 -27.24
CA LYS A 229 -15.56 10.97 -28.53
C LYS A 229 -15.33 9.49 -28.91
N VAL A 230 -15.46 8.57 -27.95
CA VAL A 230 -15.08 7.16 -28.08
C VAL A 230 -16.27 6.22 -27.81
N PHE A 231 -17.13 6.60 -26.87
CA PHE A 231 -18.15 5.76 -26.28
C PHE A 231 -19.55 6.29 -26.56
N ASP A 232 -20.54 5.39 -26.59
CA ASP A 232 -21.95 5.77 -26.61
C ASP A 232 -22.41 6.28 -25.23
N GLU A 233 -23.59 6.87 -25.17
CA GLU A 233 -24.12 7.51 -23.95
C GLU A 233 -24.23 6.54 -22.77
N ALA A 234 -24.66 5.28 -23.01
CA ALA A 234 -24.80 4.29 -21.96
C ALA A 234 -23.44 3.85 -21.40
N GLN A 235 -22.45 3.69 -22.28
CA GLN A 235 -21.06 3.39 -21.88
C GLN A 235 -20.43 4.57 -21.13
N VAL A 236 -20.64 5.80 -21.58
CA VAL A 236 -20.15 7.02 -20.90
C VAL A 236 -20.73 7.11 -19.48
N GLU A 237 -22.04 6.92 -19.33
CA GLU A 237 -22.69 6.95 -18.02
C GLU A 237 -22.12 5.87 -17.09
N ALA A 238 -21.93 4.65 -17.59
CA ALA A 238 -21.36 3.55 -16.83
C ALA A 238 -19.91 3.82 -16.40
N LEU A 239 -19.07 4.33 -17.31
CA LEU A 239 -17.67 4.67 -17.03
C LEU A 239 -17.56 5.83 -16.03
N THR A 240 -18.33 6.90 -16.20
CA THR A 240 -18.36 8.03 -15.25
C THR A 240 -18.80 7.58 -13.87
N ARG A 241 -19.87 6.78 -13.79
CA ARG A 241 -20.35 6.22 -12.53
C ARG A 241 -19.30 5.34 -11.86
N PHE A 242 -18.62 4.49 -12.63
CA PHE A 242 -17.54 3.64 -12.13
C PHE A 242 -16.36 4.49 -11.62
N GLY A 243 -15.87 5.42 -12.44
CA GLY A 243 -14.75 6.31 -12.10
C GLY A 243 -15.02 7.15 -10.85
N SER A 244 -16.24 7.65 -10.67
CA SER A 244 -16.61 8.48 -9.50
C SER A 244 -16.34 7.82 -8.15
N GLN A 245 -16.32 6.48 -8.08
CA GLN A 245 -16.00 5.71 -6.87
C GLN A 245 -14.54 5.86 -6.45
N TYR A 246 -13.65 6.16 -7.40
CA TYR A 246 -12.20 6.26 -7.21
C TYR A 246 -11.70 7.71 -7.08
N ALA A 247 -12.56 8.71 -7.33
CA ALA A 247 -12.18 10.12 -7.24
C ALA A 247 -11.64 10.53 -5.86
N ARG A 248 -12.06 9.83 -4.79
CA ARG A 248 -11.61 10.11 -3.41
C ARG A 248 -10.25 9.51 -3.06
N LEU A 249 -9.62 8.77 -3.96
CA LEU A 249 -8.34 8.09 -3.69
C LEU A 249 -7.11 8.99 -3.79
N GLU A 250 -7.24 10.25 -4.19
CA GLU A 250 -6.11 11.17 -4.37
C GLU A 250 -5.20 11.20 -3.13
N ALA A 251 -5.75 11.42 -1.95
CA ALA A 251 -4.99 11.46 -0.70
C ALA A 251 -4.27 10.14 -0.40
N THR A 252 -4.93 9.00 -0.65
CA THR A 252 -4.31 7.67 -0.50
C THR A 252 -3.16 7.49 -1.48
N LEU A 253 -3.34 7.85 -2.75
CA LEU A 253 -2.33 7.70 -3.79
C LEU A 253 -1.11 8.63 -3.56
N LYS A 254 -1.32 9.83 -3.03
CA LYS A 254 -0.25 10.73 -2.56
C LYS A 254 0.52 10.11 -1.39
N ASN A 255 -0.19 9.58 -0.40
CA ASN A 255 0.44 8.92 0.75
C ASN A 255 1.24 7.66 0.36
N GLN A 256 0.92 7.03 -0.77
CA GLN A 256 1.68 5.91 -1.33
C GLN A 256 2.76 6.35 -2.34
N GLY A 257 2.95 7.65 -2.56
CA GLY A 257 3.97 8.20 -3.46
C GLY A 257 3.73 7.94 -4.95
N ILE A 258 2.50 7.60 -5.36
CA ILE A 258 2.12 7.40 -6.77
C ILE A 258 1.78 8.74 -7.43
N LEU A 259 1.09 9.60 -6.68
CA LEU A 259 0.83 10.98 -7.06
C LEU A 259 1.85 11.92 -6.39
N PRO A 260 2.18 13.06 -7.02
CA PRO A 260 2.98 14.11 -6.41
C PRO A 260 2.26 14.80 -5.23
#